data_AF-A0A7Z0JDV6-F1
#
_entry.id   AF-A0A7Z0JDV6-F1
#
_cell.length_a   1.000
_cell.length_b   1.000
_cell.length_c   1.000
_cell.angle_alpha   90.00
_cell.angle_beta   90.00
_cell.angle_gamma   90.00
#
_symmetry.space_group_name_H-M   'P 1'
#
loop_
_entity.id
_entity.type
_entity.pdbx_description
1 polymer ?
#
loop_
_entity_poly.entity_id
_entity_poly.type
_entity_poly.pdbx_seq_one_letter_code
_entity_poly.pdbx_strand_id
1 'polypeptide(L)'
;MSGDYLFVGPDLMTKYGAMLNEPADRAEEILTEYEGESDAVGERPWGHGDEMAGIFESNFVPAEQDFRDYVGILVDVLRETAVNTIYTAEQYRISDAGAEEFAYDLLKNMPDSPGGPDDLGNPGGLPGGNGRR
;
A
#
# COMPACT_ATOMS: atom_id res chain seq x y z
N MET A 1 -22.38 12.97 4.77
CA MET A 1 -20.99 12.83 4.30
C MET A 1 -20.85 11.40 3.81
N SER A 2 -20.73 11.21 2.50
CA SER A 2 -20.48 9.89 1.92
C SER A 2 -19.03 9.55 2.23
N GLY A 3 -18.78 8.54 3.05
CA GLY A 3 -17.42 8.03 3.24
C GLY A 3 -17.01 7.34 1.95
N ASP A 4 -16.04 7.89 1.24
CA ASP A 4 -15.38 7.18 0.16
C ASP A 4 -14.59 6.03 0.77
N TYR A 5 -15.21 4.86 0.83
CA TYR A 5 -14.58 3.62 1.27
C TYR A 5 -13.97 2.93 0.06
N LEU A 6 -12.66 3.13 -0.14
CA LEU A 6 -11.88 2.31 -1.06
C LEU A 6 -11.40 1.06 -0.32
N PHE A 7 -12.26 0.05 -0.19
CA PHE A 7 -11.81 -1.26 0.31
C PHE A 7 -11.02 -1.97 -0.80
N VAL A 8 -9.69 -1.95 -0.69
CA VAL A 8 -8.79 -2.71 -1.53
C VAL A 8 -8.11 -3.74 -0.63
N GLY A 9 -8.25 -5.03 -0.95
CA GLY A 9 -7.63 -6.09 -0.15
C GLY A 9 -6.10 -5.93 -0.09
N PRO A 10 -5.45 -6.36 1.01
CA PRO A 10 -3.99 -6.21 1.21
C PRO A 10 -3.13 -6.72 0.04
N ASP A 11 -3.55 -7.79 -0.61
CA ASP A 11 -2.83 -8.36 -1.75
C ASP A 11 -2.85 -7.45 -2.98
N LEU A 12 -3.98 -6.79 -3.24
CA LEU A 12 -4.11 -5.82 -4.32
C LEU A 12 -3.33 -4.54 -4.01
N MET A 13 -3.36 -4.07 -2.76
CA MET A 13 -2.53 -2.93 -2.33
C MET A 13 -1.04 -3.24 -2.49
N THR A 14 -0.58 -4.42 -2.05
CA THR A 14 0.80 -4.85 -2.21
C THR A 14 1.19 -4.89 -3.69
N LYS A 15 0.34 -5.48 -4.54
CA LYS A 15 0.57 -5.56 -5.99
C LYS A 15 0.65 -4.16 -6.62
N TYR A 16 -0.31 -3.29 -6.37
CA TYR A 16 -0.33 -1.95 -6.97
C TYR A 16 0.79 -1.07 -6.44
N GLY A 17 1.13 -1.16 -5.15
CA GLY A 17 2.29 -0.50 -4.58
C GLY A 17 3.58 -0.96 -5.27
N ALA A 18 3.77 -2.27 -5.46
CA ALA A 18 4.94 -2.80 -6.15
C ALA A 18 5.04 -2.36 -7.62
N MET A 19 3.90 -2.21 -8.31
CA MET A 19 3.86 -1.73 -9.70
C MET A 19 4.31 -0.28 -9.86
N LEU A 20 4.38 0.52 -8.78
CA LEU A 20 4.90 1.89 -8.83
C LEU A 20 6.43 1.95 -8.87
N ASN A 21 7.13 0.86 -8.57
CA ASN A 21 8.59 0.82 -8.67
C ASN A 21 9.06 0.90 -10.14
N GLU A 22 8.39 0.22 -11.07
CA GLU A 22 8.75 0.25 -12.50
C GLU A 22 8.76 1.68 -13.09
N PRO A 23 7.71 2.51 -12.93
CA PRO A 23 7.76 3.89 -13.40
C PRO A 23 8.76 4.75 -12.62
N ALA A 24 9.04 4.45 -11.35
CA ALA A 24 10.08 5.15 -10.59
C ALA A 24 11.48 4.87 -11.15
N ASP A 25 11.78 3.60 -11.41
CA ASP A 25 13.05 3.18 -12.00
C ASP A 25 13.22 3.76 -13.40
N ARG A 26 12.13 3.83 -14.19
CA ARG A 26 12.17 4.45 -15.52
C ARG A 26 12.41 5.96 -15.44
N ALA A 27 11.84 6.65 -14.45
CA ALA A 27 12.09 8.08 -14.24
C ALA A 27 13.53 8.34 -13.79
N GLU A 28 14.08 7.49 -12.92
CA GLU A 28 15.47 7.54 -12.48
C GLU A 28 16.45 7.27 -13.65
N GLU A 29 16.10 6.33 -14.53
CA GLU A 29 16.87 6.04 -15.76
C GLU A 29 16.90 7.26 -16.69
N ILE A 30 15.76 7.93 -16.91
CA ILE A 30 15.69 9.15 -17.73
C ILE A 30 16.58 10.25 -17.15
N LEU A 31 16.55 10.45 -15.82
CA LEU A 31 17.38 11.46 -15.18
C LEU A 31 18.87 11.11 -15.32
N THR A 32 19.23 9.85 -15.14
CA THR A 32 20.61 9.36 -15.25
C THR A 32 21.14 9.50 -16.68
N GLU A 33 20.33 9.14 -17.67
CA GLU A 33 20.67 9.29 -19.10
C GLU A 33 20.84 10.76 -19.46
N TYR A 34 19.91 11.61 -19.02
CA TYR A 34 19.98 13.05 -19.24
C TYR A 34 21.23 13.68 -18.65
N GLU A 35 21.56 13.37 -17.39
CA GLU A 35 22.76 13.88 -16.72
C GLU A 35 24.04 13.40 -17.40
N GLY A 36 24.08 12.11 -17.80
CA GLY A 36 25.23 11.55 -18.51
C GLY A 36 25.45 12.18 -19.89
N GLU A 37 24.38 12.47 -20.63
CA GLU A 37 24.45 13.18 -21.91
C GLU A 37 24.83 14.66 -21.72
N SER A 38 24.26 15.33 -20.73
CA SER A 38 24.57 16.73 -20.41
C SER A 38 26.06 16.91 -20.05
N ASP A 39 26.60 16.01 -19.23
CA ASP A 39 28.03 15.99 -18.88
C ASP A 39 28.93 15.77 -20.11
N ALA A 40 28.51 14.92 -21.06
CA ALA A 40 29.26 14.66 -22.29
C ALA A 40 29.29 15.87 -23.25
N VAL A 41 28.24 16.69 -23.20
CA VAL A 41 28.09 17.90 -24.02
C VAL A 41 28.86 19.09 -23.42
N GLY A 42 29.07 19.10 -22.10
CA GLY A 42 29.82 20.11 -21.36
C GLY A 42 28.97 21.33 -20.97
N GLU A 43 29.53 22.23 -20.14
CA GLU A 43 28.77 23.26 -19.43
C GLU A 43 27.93 24.21 -20.31
N ARG A 44 28.38 24.55 -21.53
CA ARG A 44 27.67 25.48 -22.43
C ARG A 44 27.91 25.17 -23.91
N PRO A 45 27.19 24.19 -24.50
CA PRO A 45 27.35 23.85 -25.91
C PRO A 45 26.92 24.96 -26.87
N TRP A 46 26.09 25.90 -26.40
CA TRP A 46 25.63 27.06 -27.14
C TRP A 46 26.58 28.27 -27.08
N GLY A 47 27.76 28.15 -26.46
CA GLY A 47 28.77 29.21 -26.41
C GLY A 47 28.54 30.26 -25.31
N HIS A 48 29.28 31.38 -25.40
CA HIS A 48 29.29 32.44 -24.38
C HIS A 48 29.14 33.84 -25.00
N GLY A 49 28.26 34.65 -24.42
CA GLY A 49 28.24 36.11 -24.61
C GLY A 49 27.66 36.61 -25.94
N ASP A 50 27.19 35.73 -26.82
CA ASP A 50 26.41 36.12 -28.00
C ASP A 50 24.89 36.08 -27.72
N GLU A 51 24.11 36.61 -28.67
CA GLU A 51 22.65 36.71 -28.54
C GLU A 51 21.98 35.32 -28.38
N MET A 52 22.50 34.31 -29.07
CA MET A 52 21.97 32.95 -28.98
C MET A 52 22.27 32.33 -27.61
N ALA A 53 23.48 32.50 -27.09
CA ALA A 53 23.83 32.08 -25.74
C ALA A 53 22.93 32.76 -24.69
N GLY A 54 22.62 34.04 -24.85
CA GLY A 54 21.67 34.74 -23.98
C GLY A 54 20.24 34.18 -24.03
N ILE A 55 19.78 33.71 -25.20
CA ILE A 55 18.47 33.06 -25.35
C ILE A 55 18.45 31.70 -24.64
N PHE A 56 19.51 30.89 -24.77
CA PHE A 56 19.62 29.62 -24.06
C PHE A 56 19.70 29.81 -22.55
N GLU A 57 20.52 30.75 -22.07
CA GLU A 57 20.64 31.04 -20.64
C GLU A 57 19.32 31.54 -20.01
N SER A 58 18.49 32.26 -20.77
CA SER A 58 17.22 32.79 -20.27
C SER A 58 16.04 31.83 -20.36
N ASN A 59 16.06 30.87 -21.29
CA ASN A 59 14.92 29.99 -21.54
C ASN A 59 15.24 28.51 -21.30
N PHE A 60 16.36 28.03 -21.85
CA PHE A 60 16.70 26.61 -21.79
C PHE A 60 17.21 26.21 -20.40
N VAL A 61 18.18 26.94 -19.83
CA VAL A 61 18.79 26.60 -18.54
C VAL A 61 17.75 26.50 -17.41
N PRO A 62 16.81 27.46 -17.26
CA PRO A 62 15.75 27.32 -16.25
C PRO A 62 14.82 26.13 -16.52
N ALA A 63 14.43 25.92 -17.78
CA ALA A 63 13.54 24.82 -18.15
C ALA A 63 14.19 23.44 -17.96
N GLU A 64 15.50 23.33 -18.20
CA GLU A 64 16.29 22.14 -17.90
C GLU A 64 16.30 21.85 -16.40
N GLN A 65 16.51 22.89 -15.57
CA GLN A 65 16.48 22.73 -14.13
C GLN A 65 15.09 22.29 -13.64
N ASP A 66 14.03 22.95 -14.12
CA ASP A 66 12.65 22.57 -13.81
C ASP A 66 12.34 21.13 -14.24
N PHE A 67 12.85 20.68 -15.39
CA PHE A 67 12.71 19.30 -15.85
C PHE A 67 13.38 18.31 -14.89
N ARG A 68 14.63 18.55 -14.50
CA ARG A 68 15.36 17.68 -13.56
C ARG A 68 14.66 17.59 -12.22
N ASP A 69 14.23 18.74 -11.68
CA ASP A 69 13.51 18.81 -10.42
C ASP A 69 12.18 18.04 -10.50
N TYR A 70 11.43 18.22 -11.59
CA TYR A 70 10.16 17.51 -11.80
C TYR A 70 10.34 15.99 -11.87
N VAL A 71 11.32 15.51 -12.64
CA VAL A 71 11.59 14.07 -12.77
C VAL A 71 12.09 13.49 -11.44
N GLY A 72 12.94 14.21 -10.71
CA GLY A 72 13.37 13.82 -9.36
C GLY A 72 12.19 13.68 -8.39
N ILE A 73 11.27 14.65 -8.38
CA ILE A 73 10.04 14.58 -7.58
C ILE A 73 9.18 13.38 -7.96
N LEU A 74 9.09 13.03 -9.25
CA LEU A 74 8.34 11.86 -9.69
C LEU A 74 8.94 10.56 -9.14
N VAL A 75 10.27 10.41 -9.15
CA VAL A 75 10.96 9.25 -8.57
C VAL A 75 10.61 9.12 -7.08
N ASP A 76 10.74 10.23 -6.33
CA ASP A 76 10.48 10.26 -4.89
C ASP A 76 9.02 9.91 -4.57
N VAL A 77 8.06 10.56 -5.25
CA VAL A 77 6.62 10.34 -5.03
C VAL A 77 6.22 8.91 -5.35
N LEU A 78 6.73 8.34 -6.44
CA LEU A 78 6.40 6.95 -6.83
C LEU A 78 6.97 5.94 -5.82
N ARG A 79 8.22 6.13 -5.38
CA ARG A 79 8.86 5.27 -4.36
C ARG A 79 8.17 5.39 -3.01
N GLU A 80 7.89 6.61 -2.55
CA GLU A 80 7.20 6.84 -1.29
C GLU A 80 5.79 6.24 -1.32
N THR A 81 5.06 6.43 -2.42
CA THR A 81 3.71 5.85 -2.58
C THR A 81 3.77 4.32 -2.62
N ALA A 82 4.76 3.72 -3.28
CA ALA A 82 4.98 2.27 -3.28
C ALA A 82 5.16 1.74 -1.85
N VAL A 83 6.09 2.34 -1.09
CA VAL A 83 6.42 1.96 0.29
C VAL A 83 5.20 2.12 1.20
N ASN A 84 4.52 3.27 1.16
CA ASN A 84 3.38 3.54 2.01
C ASN A 84 2.19 2.62 1.70
N THR A 85 1.97 2.28 0.43
CA THR A 85 0.90 1.36 0.02
C THR A 85 1.17 -0.06 0.50
N ILE A 86 2.41 -0.55 0.35
CA ILE A 86 2.81 -1.88 0.83
C ILE A 86 2.76 -1.93 2.37
N TYR A 87 3.24 -0.89 3.04
CA TYR A 87 3.19 -0.80 4.50
C TYR A 87 1.74 -0.83 5.00
N THR A 88 0.84 -0.08 4.36
CA THR A 88 -0.58 -0.07 4.69
C THR A 88 -1.20 -1.46 4.52
N ALA A 89 -0.87 -2.16 3.43
CA ALA A 89 -1.31 -3.54 3.21
C ALA A 89 -0.88 -4.47 4.35
N GLU A 90 0.36 -4.33 4.81
CA GLU A 90 0.89 -5.13 5.92
C GLU A 90 0.16 -4.84 7.24
N GLN A 91 -0.14 -3.56 7.53
CA GLN A 91 -0.92 -3.21 8.71
C GLN A 91 -2.33 -3.81 8.69
N TYR A 92 -2.97 -3.88 7.52
CA TYR A 92 -4.25 -4.58 7.37
C TYR A 92 -4.13 -6.08 7.64
N ARG A 93 -3.09 -6.75 7.12
CA ARG A 93 -2.88 -8.19 7.41
C ARG A 93 -2.68 -8.46 8.91
N ILE A 94 -1.89 -7.62 9.59
CA ILE A 94 -1.66 -7.74 11.03
C ILE A 94 -2.97 -7.52 11.81
N SER A 95 -3.76 -6.51 11.40
CA SER A 95 -5.06 -6.22 12.02
C SER A 95 -6.04 -7.38 11.84
N ASP A 96 -6.13 -7.95 10.64
CA ASP A 96 -7.03 -9.06 10.35
C ASP A 96 -6.62 -10.33 11.13
N ALA A 97 -5.31 -10.64 11.17
CA ALA A 97 -4.80 -11.77 11.95
C ALA A 97 -5.08 -11.61 13.46
N GLY A 98 -4.90 -10.41 14.01
CA GLY A 98 -5.22 -10.13 15.41
C GLY A 98 -6.72 -10.20 15.71
N ALA A 99 -7.57 -9.79 14.76
CA ALA A 99 -9.02 -9.92 14.89
C ALA A 99 -9.47 -11.39 14.83
N GLU A 100 -8.85 -12.21 13.98
CA GLU A 100 -9.09 -13.65 13.93
C GLU A 100 -8.67 -14.34 15.23
N GLU A 101 -7.48 -14.06 15.75
CA GLU A 101 -6.99 -14.62 17.02
C GLU A 101 -7.94 -14.28 18.17
N PHE A 102 -8.35 -13.01 18.28
CA PHE A 102 -9.33 -12.59 19.27
C PHE A 102 -10.69 -13.30 19.10
N ALA A 103 -11.17 -13.46 17.87
CA ALA A 103 -12.41 -14.16 17.59
C ALA A 103 -12.32 -15.65 17.96
N TYR A 104 -11.20 -16.32 17.66
CA TYR A 104 -10.95 -17.71 18.06
C TYR A 104 -10.91 -17.86 19.59
N ASP A 105 -10.24 -16.95 20.29
CA ASP A 105 -10.20 -16.96 21.76
C ASP A 105 -11.58 -16.73 22.37
N LEU A 106 -12.38 -15.83 21.80
CA LEU A 106 -13.74 -15.59 22.26
C LEU A 106 -14.65 -16.81 22.01
N LEU A 107 -14.47 -17.51 20.89
CA LEU A 107 -15.21 -18.73 20.57
C LEU A 107 -14.79 -19.92 21.45
N LYS A 108 -13.51 -20.03 21.78
CA LYS A 108 -12.95 -21.10 22.63
C LYS A 108 -13.27 -20.90 24.11
N ASN A 109 -13.34 -19.65 24.56
CA ASN A 109 -13.68 -19.29 25.94
C ASN A 109 -15.17 -19.00 26.14
N MET A 110 -15.99 -19.19 25.10
CA MET A 110 -17.44 -19.14 25.23
C MET A 110 -17.86 -20.34 26.10
N PRO A 111 -18.54 -20.12 27.24
CA PRO A 111 -19.10 -21.23 28.00
C PRO A 111 -20.09 -21.98 27.11
N ASP A 112 -20.04 -23.32 27.14
CA ASP A 112 -21.03 -24.17 26.45
C ASP A 112 -22.42 -23.60 26.73
N SER A 113 -23.12 -23.23 25.66
CA SER A 113 -24.43 -22.61 25.76
C SER A 113 -25.32 -23.47 26.67
N PRO A 114 -25.89 -22.94 27.76
CA PRO A 114 -26.84 -23.70 28.56
C PRO A 114 -28.15 -23.80 27.76
N GLY A 115 -28.22 -24.80 26.89
CA GLY A 115 -29.35 -24.98 25.99
C GLY A 115 -28.98 -25.80 24.75
N GLY A 116 -28.54 -27.03 24.94
CA GLY A 116 -28.65 -28.04 23.87
C GLY A 116 -30.13 -28.25 23.50
N PRO A 117 -30.44 -28.76 22.30
CA PRO A 117 -31.80 -28.94 21.79
C PRO A 117 -32.67 -29.94 22.59
N ASP A 118 -32.20 -30.39 23.74
CA ASP A 118 -32.82 -31.42 24.58
C ASP A 118 -33.76 -30.83 25.65
N ASP A 119 -33.85 -29.50 25.78
CA ASP A 119 -34.70 -28.82 26.79
C ASP A 119 -36.06 -28.34 26.25
N LEU A 120 -36.61 -29.07 25.27
CA LEU A 120 -38.01 -28.96 24.89
C LEU A 120 -38.80 -30.14 25.46
N GLY A 121 -39.11 -30.03 26.75
CA GLY A 121 -40.36 -30.49 27.36
C GLY A 121 -40.67 -31.98 27.30
N ASN A 122 -40.38 -32.70 28.39
CA ASN A 122 -41.14 -33.90 28.73
C ASN A 122 -41.98 -33.65 30.01
N PRO A 123 -43.25 -33.22 29.90
CA PRO A 123 -44.14 -33.19 31.04
C PRO A 123 -44.81 -34.57 31.17
N GLY A 124 -44.32 -35.39 32.11
CA GLY A 124 -45.10 -36.50 32.66
C GLY A 124 -44.47 -37.89 32.56
N GLY A 125 -44.02 -38.41 33.72
CA GLY A 125 -43.66 -39.81 33.89
C GLY A 125 -43.32 -40.10 35.36
N LEU A 126 -44.28 -40.65 36.10
CA LEU A 126 -44.22 -41.00 37.52
C LEU A 126 -43.14 -42.05 37.88
N PRO A 127 -42.75 -42.19 39.16
CA PRO A 127 -41.60 -42.98 39.60
C PRO A 127 -41.95 -44.48 39.66
N GLY A 128 -41.10 -45.33 39.08
CA GLY A 128 -41.22 -46.79 39.13
C GLY A 128 -39.86 -47.44 39.31
N GLY A 129 -39.69 -48.15 40.43
CA GLY A 129 -38.44 -48.80 40.83
C GLY A 129 -38.18 -50.21 40.27
N ASN A 130 -37.28 -50.90 40.98
CA ASN A 130 -36.69 -52.24 40.75
C ASN A 130 -35.58 -52.27 39.70
N GLY A 131 -34.42 -52.89 39.93
CA GLY A 131 -33.98 -53.78 40.98
C GLY A 131 -32.73 -54.48 40.48
N ARG A 132 -31.77 -54.68 41.39
CA ARG A 132 -30.47 -55.33 41.17
C ARG A 132 -30.55 -56.65 40.40
N ARG A 133 -29.57 -56.89 39.52
CA ARG A 133 -28.73 -58.09 39.52
C ARG A 133 -27.32 -57.73 39.07
#